data_AF-A0A2M4B024-F1
#
_entry.id   AF-A0A2M4B024-F1
#
_cell.length_a   1.000
_cell.length_b   1.000
_cell.length_c   1.000
_cell.angle_alpha   90.00
_cell.angle_beta   90.00
_cell.angle_gamma   90.00
#
_symmetry.space_group_name_H-M   'P 1'
#
loop_
_entity.id
_entity.type
_entity.pdbx_description
1 polymer ?
#
loop_
_entity_poly.entity_id
_entity_poly.type
_entity_poly.pdbx_seq_one_letter_code
_entity_poly.pdbx_strand_id
1 'polypeptide(L)'
;STLEHLKRRTPEGGINRRTYIQLLVDEYYETSNVEAHQQVTANLANFAYDPINWRFLQEAKAHELFYEILGEGIVDRLLVLHAIVGLTNISLDPAIAEFLVRSNGLKRLVELLEKYSTDCEIVCNVLTCLTFLLNAE
;
A
#
# COMPACT_ATOMS: atom_id res chain seq x y z
N SER A 1 -15.82 -3.53 -14.58
CA SER A 1 -15.85 -2.20 -13.95
C SER A 1 -15.68 -1.16 -15.06
N THR A 2 -16.69 -0.34 -15.34
CA THR A 2 -16.67 0.59 -16.48
C THR A 2 -16.12 1.94 -16.03
N LEU A 3 -15.24 2.55 -16.82
CA LEU A 3 -14.66 3.89 -16.60
C LEU A 3 -15.70 4.95 -16.17
N GLU A 4 -16.94 4.81 -16.65
CA GLU A 4 -18.15 5.54 -16.26
C GLU A 4 -18.46 5.52 -14.75
N HIS A 5 -18.36 4.36 -14.09
CA HIS A 5 -18.59 4.24 -12.64
C HIS A 5 -17.50 4.92 -11.82
N LEU A 6 -16.27 4.99 -12.35
CA LEU A 6 -15.14 5.64 -11.70
C LEU A 6 -15.22 7.16 -11.84
N LYS A 7 -15.66 7.67 -12.99
CA LYS A 7 -15.94 9.10 -13.17
C LYS A 7 -17.00 9.61 -12.20
N ARG A 8 -18.09 8.84 -11.96
CA ARG A 8 -19.18 9.21 -11.03
C ARG A 8 -18.75 9.35 -9.57
N ARG A 9 -17.66 8.71 -9.14
CA ARG A 9 -17.11 8.82 -7.77
C ARG A 9 -16.10 9.96 -7.61
N THR A 10 -15.79 10.68 -8.69
CA THR A 10 -14.87 11.82 -8.65
C THR A 10 -15.72 13.10 -8.58
N PRO A 11 -15.65 13.90 -7.51
CA PRO A 11 -16.48 15.10 -7.38
C PRO A 11 -16.20 16.09 -8.51
N GLU A 12 -17.24 16.61 -9.16
CA GLU A 12 -17.09 17.76 -10.06
C GLU A 12 -16.67 18.98 -9.22
N GLY A 13 -15.45 19.47 -9.45
CA GLY A 13 -14.80 20.54 -8.66
C GLY A 13 -13.82 20.06 -7.57
N GLY A 14 -13.57 18.76 -7.45
CA GLY A 14 -12.58 18.18 -6.51
C GLY A 14 -11.16 18.09 -7.07
N ILE A 15 -10.19 17.89 -6.17
CA ILE A 15 -8.80 17.57 -6.53
C ILE A 15 -8.79 16.25 -7.33
N ASN A 16 -8.07 16.21 -8.46
CA ASN A 16 -7.94 14.97 -9.25
C ASN A 16 -7.25 13.88 -8.42
N ARG A 17 -7.67 12.61 -8.57
CA ARG A 17 -7.13 11.45 -7.83
C ARG A 17 -5.61 11.40 -7.79
N ARG A 18 -4.94 11.69 -8.92
CA ARG A 18 -3.48 11.70 -8.99
C ARG A 18 -2.87 12.69 -7.99
N THR A 19 -3.38 13.92 -8.00
CA THR A 19 -2.94 14.98 -7.09
C THR A 19 -3.28 14.63 -5.64
N TYR A 20 -4.45 14.06 -5.38
CA TYR A 20 -4.83 13.67 -4.02
C TYR A 20 -3.95 12.55 -3.45
N ILE A 21 -3.62 11.54 -4.25
CA ILE A 21 -2.68 10.48 -3.86
C ILE A 21 -1.30 11.07 -3.54
N GLN A 22 -0.81 12.02 -4.34
CA GLN A 22 0.46 12.70 -4.05
C GLN A 22 0.41 13.45 -2.71
N LEU A 23 -0.65 14.24 -2.48
CA LEU A 23 -0.83 14.98 -1.23
C LEU A 23 -0.87 14.07 0.00
N LEU A 24 -1.46 12.88 -0.12
CA LEU A 24 -1.45 11.90 0.96
C LEU A 24 -0.04 11.41 1.28
N VAL A 25 0.77 11.10 0.26
CA VAL A 25 2.17 10.69 0.50
C VAL A 25 2.98 11.84 1.10
N ASP A 26 2.82 13.06 0.61
CA ASP A 26 3.49 14.25 1.14
C ASP A 26 3.10 14.49 2.61
N GLU A 27 1.80 14.40 2.93
CA GLU A 27 1.28 14.54 4.30
C GLU A 27 1.89 13.52 5.27
N TYR A 28 2.10 12.28 4.83
CA TYR A 28 2.79 11.26 5.65
C TYR A 28 4.19 11.71 6.08
N TYR A 29 4.95 12.34 5.18
CA TYR A 29 6.33 12.75 5.48
C TYR A 29 6.42 14.12 6.19
N GLU A 30 5.37 14.93 6.15
CA GLU A 30 5.34 16.26 6.77
C GLU A 30 4.77 16.25 8.20
N THR A 31 3.88 15.33 8.51
CA THR A 31 3.26 15.23 9.84
C THR A 31 4.09 14.38 10.81
N SER A 32 3.89 14.62 12.10
CA SER A 32 4.41 13.74 13.17
C SER A 32 3.26 13.10 13.98
N ASN A 33 2.02 13.35 13.57
CA ASN A 33 0.84 12.81 14.23
C ASN A 33 0.55 11.39 13.73
N VAL A 34 0.56 10.42 14.65
CA VAL A 34 0.33 9.00 14.34
C VAL A 34 -1.08 8.74 13.79
N GLU A 35 -2.11 9.42 14.29
CA GLU A 35 -3.48 9.29 13.77
C GLU A 35 -3.58 9.80 12.33
N ALA A 36 -2.86 10.89 12.01
CA ALA A 36 -2.76 11.38 10.64
C ALA A 36 -2.06 10.35 9.73
N HIS A 37 -0.96 9.74 10.17
CA HIS A 37 -0.33 8.63 9.43
C HIS A 37 -1.30 7.46 9.21
N GLN A 38 -2.08 7.09 10.22
CA GLN A 38 -3.06 6.01 10.10
C GLN A 38 -4.15 6.34 9.08
N GLN A 39 -4.66 7.58 9.10
CA GLN A 39 -5.66 8.03 8.14
C GLN A 39 -5.11 8.08 6.72
N VAL A 40 -3.91 8.62 6.54
CA VAL A 40 -3.22 8.69 5.25
C VAL A 40 -2.99 7.30 4.68
N THR A 41 -2.40 6.39 5.47
CA THR A 41 -2.10 5.02 5.02
C THR A 41 -3.37 4.23 4.73
N ALA A 42 -4.44 4.41 5.50
CA ALA A 42 -5.75 3.81 5.21
C ALA A 42 -6.31 4.29 3.86
N ASN A 43 -6.22 5.60 3.57
CA ASN A 43 -6.64 6.15 2.30
C ASN A 43 -5.82 5.60 1.13
N LEU A 44 -4.50 5.55 1.25
CA LEU A 44 -3.62 4.99 0.23
C LEU A 44 -3.92 3.50 -0.02
N ALA A 45 -4.14 2.71 1.04
CA ALA A 45 -4.52 1.30 0.92
C ALA A 45 -5.88 1.12 0.24
N ASN A 46 -6.84 2.00 0.49
CA ASN A 46 -8.13 2.03 -0.22
C ASN A 46 -7.97 2.38 -1.70
N PHE A 47 -7.07 3.31 -2.07
CA PHE A 47 -6.76 3.57 -3.48
C PHE A 47 -6.13 2.37 -4.17
N ALA A 48 -5.26 1.63 -3.46
CA ALA A 48 -4.58 0.45 -3.97
C ALA A 48 -5.52 -0.69 -4.39
N TYR A 49 -6.74 -0.73 -3.85
CA TYR A 49 -7.74 -1.75 -4.23
C TYR A 49 -8.14 -1.71 -5.71
N ASP A 50 -8.15 -0.53 -6.35
CA ASP A 50 -8.58 -0.37 -7.73
C ASP A 50 -7.37 -0.13 -8.67
N PRO A 51 -7.10 -1.04 -9.63
CA PRO A 51 -5.96 -0.95 -10.54
C PRO A 51 -5.84 0.35 -11.33
N ILE A 52 -6.94 1.09 -11.53
CA ILE A 52 -6.88 2.41 -12.19
C ILE A 52 -5.97 3.40 -11.44
N ASN A 53 -5.75 3.19 -10.14
CA ASN A 53 -4.95 4.07 -9.31
C ASN A 53 -3.48 3.62 -9.19
N TRP A 54 -3.12 2.41 -9.61
CA TRP A 54 -1.78 1.85 -9.39
C TRP A 54 -0.68 2.70 -10.01
N ARG A 55 -0.89 3.19 -11.24
CA ARG A 55 0.04 4.14 -11.86
C ARG A 55 0.23 5.41 -11.03
N PHE A 56 -0.83 5.96 -10.45
CA PHE A 56 -0.74 7.16 -9.62
C PHE A 56 -0.03 6.87 -8.29
N LEU A 57 -0.28 5.70 -7.68
CA LEU A 57 0.40 5.24 -6.47
C LEU A 57 1.89 4.97 -6.71
N GLN A 58 2.24 4.44 -7.89
CA GLN A 58 3.62 4.24 -8.30
C GLN A 58 4.32 5.59 -8.50
N GLU A 59 3.72 6.50 -9.27
CA GLU A 59 4.26 7.84 -9.52
C GLU A 59 4.46 8.64 -8.21
N ALA A 60 3.54 8.49 -7.25
CA ALA A 60 3.63 9.10 -5.93
C ALA A 60 4.51 8.33 -4.93
N LYS A 61 5.14 7.22 -5.33
CA LYS A 61 6.00 6.38 -4.46
C LYS A 61 5.30 5.77 -3.24
N ALA A 62 3.97 5.60 -3.28
CA ALA A 62 3.22 4.99 -2.18
C ALA A 62 3.65 3.54 -1.87
N HIS A 63 4.11 2.80 -2.87
CA HIS A 63 4.69 1.46 -2.71
C HIS A 63 6.00 1.47 -1.90
N GLU A 64 6.86 2.46 -2.10
CA GLU A 64 8.09 2.64 -1.31
C GLU A 64 7.73 3.00 0.13
N LEU A 65 6.76 3.90 0.33
CA LEU A 65 6.24 4.28 1.64
C LEU A 65 5.69 3.07 2.41
N PHE A 66 4.83 2.26 1.78
CA PHE A 66 4.34 1.05 2.43
C PHE A 66 5.48 0.08 2.76
N TYR A 67 6.45 -0.08 1.85
CA TYR A 67 7.60 -0.95 2.09
C TYR A 67 8.44 -0.46 3.28
N GLU A 68 8.65 0.85 3.39
CA GLU A 68 9.32 1.50 4.52
C GLU A 68 8.61 1.20 5.85
N ILE A 69 7.28 1.33 5.89
CA ILE A 69 6.46 1.05 7.08
C ILE A 69 6.62 -0.40 7.57
N LEU A 70 6.77 -1.34 6.64
CA LEU A 70 6.99 -2.75 6.94
C LEU A 70 8.41 -3.04 7.51
N GLY A 71 9.31 -2.06 7.52
CA GLY A 71 10.67 -2.20 8.02
C GLY A 71 10.81 -2.12 9.54
N GLU A 72 12.05 -2.25 10.00
CA GLU A 72 12.40 -2.15 11.42
C GLU A 72 12.30 -0.69 11.87
N GLY A 73 11.32 -0.37 12.73
CA GLY A 73 11.18 0.94 13.35
C GLY A 73 9.74 1.33 13.69
N ILE A 74 8.77 0.88 12.90
CA ILE A 74 7.35 1.17 13.15
C ILE A 74 6.71 0.05 13.97
N VAL A 75 6.11 0.45 15.09
CA VAL A 75 5.46 -0.47 16.07
C VAL A 75 3.94 -0.38 15.99
N ASP A 76 3.40 0.65 15.34
CA ASP A 76 1.95 0.84 15.22
C ASP A 76 1.31 -0.23 14.32
N ARG A 77 0.39 -0.99 14.90
CA ARG A 77 -0.30 -2.10 14.20
C ARG A 77 -1.07 -1.61 12.98
N LEU A 78 -1.77 -0.48 13.08
CA LEU A 78 -2.62 -0.01 11.98
C LEU A 78 -1.77 0.42 10.78
N LEU A 79 -0.64 1.08 11.02
CA LEU A 79 0.30 1.40 9.94
C LEU A 79 0.79 0.13 9.23
N VAL A 80 1.20 -0.89 9.97
CA VAL A 80 1.65 -2.17 9.38
C VAL A 80 0.52 -2.84 8.59
N LEU A 81 -0.69 -2.90 9.16
CA LEU A 81 -1.86 -3.48 8.50
C LEU A 81 -2.21 -2.75 7.19
N HIS A 82 -2.29 -1.42 7.21
CA HIS A 82 -2.58 -0.63 6.01
C HIS A 82 -1.48 -0.80 4.96
N ALA A 83 -0.22 -0.81 5.38
CA ALA A 83 0.92 -0.99 4.49
C ALA A 83 0.89 -2.36 3.81
N ILE A 84 0.66 -3.44 4.55
CA ILE A 84 0.61 -4.76 3.94
C ILE A 84 -0.62 -4.94 3.05
N VAL A 85 -1.78 -4.40 3.42
CA VAL A 85 -2.98 -4.41 2.57
C VAL A 85 -2.72 -3.64 1.27
N GLY A 86 -2.15 -2.43 1.38
CA GLY A 86 -1.79 -1.59 0.24
C GLY A 86 -0.81 -2.30 -0.69
N LEU A 87 0.28 -2.84 -0.15
CA LEU A 87 1.29 -3.59 -0.91
C LEU A 87 0.76 -4.85 -1.57
N THR A 88 -0.07 -5.61 -0.85
CA THR A 88 -0.68 -6.84 -1.39
C THR A 88 -1.53 -6.53 -2.61
N ASN A 89 -2.30 -5.44 -2.58
CA ASN A 89 -3.14 -5.06 -3.72
C ASN A 89 -2.30 -4.60 -4.92
N ILE A 90 -1.29 -3.76 -4.71
CA ILE A 90 -0.48 -3.22 -5.81
C ILE A 90 0.64 -4.16 -6.29
N SER A 91 0.98 -5.22 -5.56
CA SER A 91 2.02 -6.18 -5.97
C SER A 91 1.61 -7.02 -7.18
N LEU A 92 0.35 -6.96 -7.61
CA LEU A 92 -0.12 -7.49 -8.89
C LEU A 92 0.35 -6.65 -10.08
N ASP A 93 0.83 -5.41 -9.86
CA ASP A 93 1.54 -4.64 -10.88
C ASP A 93 2.98 -5.19 -11.06
N PRO A 94 3.39 -5.58 -12.27
CA PRO A 94 4.71 -6.19 -12.50
C PRO A 94 5.90 -5.32 -12.06
N ALA A 95 5.82 -3.99 -12.20
CA ALA A 95 6.90 -3.11 -11.81
C ALA A 95 7.04 -3.04 -10.28
N ILE A 96 5.92 -3.11 -9.56
CA ILE A 96 5.92 -3.14 -8.09
C ILE A 96 6.35 -4.51 -7.57
N ALA A 97 5.93 -5.60 -8.22
CA ALA A 97 6.42 -6.95 -7.92
C ALA A 97 7.95 -7.03 -8.04
N GLU A 98 8.50 -6.52 -9.16
CA GLU A 98 9.95 -6.47 -9.37
C GLU A 98 10.66 -5.64 -8.29
N PHE A 99 10.10 -4.47 -7.95
CA PHE A 99 10.62 -3.63 -6.87
C PHE A 99 10.70 -4.39 -5.54
N LEU A 100 9.65 -5.12 -5.16
CA LEU A 100 9.60 -5.88 -3.90
C LEU A 100 10.63 -7.00 -3.90
N VAL A 101 10.76 -7.76 -4.98
CA VAL A 101 11.76 -8.84 -5.10
C VAL A 101 13.17 -8.27 -4.96
N ARG A 102 13.48 -7.20 -5.69
CA ARG A 102 14.80 -6.55 -5.67
C ARG A 102 15.14 -5.89 -4.34
N SER A 103 14.13 -5.46 -3.60
CA SER A 103 14.30 -4.78 -2.30
C SER A 103 14.42 -5.74 -1.12
N ASN A 104 14.52 -7.06 -1.36
CA ASN A 104 14.52 -8.11 -0.34
C ASN A 104 13.16 -8.28 0.37
N GLY A 105 12.07 -7.99 -0.35
CA GLY A 105 10.71 -8.02 0.18
C GLY A 105 10.25 -9.40 0.63
N LEU A 106 10.70 -10.49 0.00
CA LEU A 106 10.36 -11.85 0.45
C LEU A 106 10.84 -12.12 1.88
N LYS A 107 12.09 -11.75 2.20
CA LYS A 107 12.63 -11.88 3.56
C LYS A 107 11.81 -11.05 4.55
N ARG A 108 11.53 -9.78 4.20
CA ARG A 108 10.73 -8.88 5.04
C ARG A 108 9.34 -9.42 5.33
N LEU A 109 8.68 -9.99 4.32
CA LEU A 109 7.35 -10.61 4.46
C LEU A 109 7.40 -11.84 5.38
N VAL A 110 8.43 -12.67 5.30
CA VAL A 110 8.61 -13.79 6.24
C VAL A 110 8.83 -13.29 7.68
N GLU A 111 9.66 -12.27 7.88
CA GLU A 111 9.88 -11.64 9.19
C GLU A 111 8.58 -11.05 9.77
N LEU A 112 7.72 -10.49 8.92
CA LEU A 112 6.38 -10.04 9.31
C LEU A 112 5.48 -11.19 9.78
N LEU A 113 5.52 -12.37 9.13
CA LEU A 113 4.77 -13.54 9.58
C LEU A 113 5.22 -14.00 10.96
N GLU A 114 6.52 -14.01 11.21
CA GLU A 114 7.07 -14.39 12.52
C GLU A 114 6.63 -13.39 13.60
N LYS A 115 6.79 -12.09 13.32
CA LYS A 115 6.48 -11.00 14.25
C LYS A 115 4.98 -10.90 14.58
N TYR A 116 4.11 -11.11 13.59
CA TYR A 116 2.65 -10.93 13.71
C TYR A 116 1.89 -12.26 13.60
N SER A 117 2.50 -13.38 14.00
CA SER A 117 1.96 -14.74 13.84
C SER A 117 0.55 -14.97 14.44
N THR A 118 0.10 -14.14 15.39
CA THR A 118 -1.24 -14.21 15.99
C THR A 118 -2.24 -13.19 15.43
N ASP A 119 -1.80 -12.34 14.50
CA ASP A 119 -2.63 -11.31 13.87
C ASP A 119 -3.14 -11.80 12.52
N CYS A 120 -4.34 -12.38 12.53
CA CYS A 120 -4.92 -13.00 11.34
C CYS A 120 -5.02 -12.05 10.14
N GLU A 121 -5.27 -10.76 10.35
CA GLU A 121 -5.43 -9.81 9.24
C GLU A 121 -4.08 -9.54 8.55
N ILE A 122 -3.04 -9.28 9.34
CA ILE A 122 -1.68 -9.09 8.82
C ILE A 122 -1.22 -10.38 8.15
N VAL A 123 -1.33 -11.53 8.83
CA VAL A 123 -0.91 -12.83 8.30
C VAL A 123 -1.60 -13.17 6.98
N CYS A 124 -2.92 -12.99 6.86
CA CYS A 124 -3.64 -13.27 5.61
C CYS A 124 -3.12 -12.40 4.46
N ASN A 125 -2.89 -11.11 4.69
CA ASN A 125 -2.38 -10.22 3.65
C ASN A 125 -0.93 -10.56 3.28
N VAL A 126 -0.07 -10.86 4.26
CA VAL A 126 1.31 -11.29 3.99
C VAL A 126 1.36 -12.56 3.14
N LEU A 127 0.59 -13.59 3.51
CA LEU A 127 0.52 -14.85 2.74
C LEU A 127 -0.02 -14.62 1.33
N THR A 128 -1.01 -13.73 1.18
CA THR A 128 -1.56 -13.36 -0.14
C THR A 128 -0.50 -12.64 -0.99
N CYS A 129 0.22 -11.69 -0.41
CA CYS A 129 1.30 -10.97 -1.09
C CYS A 129 2.41 -11.93 -1.53
N LEU A 130 2.85 -12.84 -0.64
CA LEU A 130 3.81 -13.88 -0.99
C LEU A 130 3.30 -14.76 -2.14
N THR A 131 2.01 -15.13 -2.13
CA THR A 131 1.39 -15.91 -3.20
C THR A 131 1.43 -15.16 -4.54
N PHE A 132 1.18 -13.85 -4.55
CA PHE A 132 1.27 -13.05 -5.77
C PHE A 132 2.70 -12.95 -6.30
N LEU A 133 3.68 -12.71 -5.41
CA LEU A 133 5.09 -12.56 -5.80
C LEU A 133 5.71 -13.87 -6.30
N LEU A 134 5.28 -15.03 -5.78
CA LEU A 134 5.82 -16.33 -6.17
C LEU A 134 5.16 -16.90 -7.43
N ASN A 135 3.97 -16.41 -7.80
CA ASN A 135 3.24 -16.86 -9.00
C ASN A 135 3.32 -15.84 -10.16
N ALA A 136 4.24 -14.87 -10.10
CA ALA A 136 4.51 -13.96 -11.20
C ALA A 136 5.27 -14.70 -12.31
N GLU A 137 4.53 -15.33 -13.23
CA GLU A 137 5.06 -15.86 -14.50
C GLU A 137 5.34 -14.74 -15.51
#